data_AF-A0A926GUI6-F1
#
_entry.id   AF-A0A926GUI6-F1
#
_cell.length_a   1.000
_cell.length_b   1.000
_cell.length_c   1.000
_cell.angle_alpha   90.00
_cell.angle_beta   90.00
_cell.angle_gamma   90.00
#
_symmetry.space_group_name_H-M   'P 1'
#
loop_
_entity.id
_entity.type
_entity.pdbx_description
1 polymer ?
#
loop_
_entity_poly.entity_id
_entity_poly.type
_entity_poly.pdbx_seq_one_letter_code
_entity_poly.pdbx_strand_id
1 'polypeptide(L)'
;TVSALKPLLADLLKETGATEIETGGGGADISPLLTRGVPGGELTNDMTMYWQIHHTPADTMDKINPKEFKQCIAALAVLSYVVAEMPERLPSGKGR
;
A
#
# COMPACT_ATOMS: atom_id res chain seq x y z
N THR A 1 -15.26 0.74 8.46
CA THR A 1 -14.17 1.76 8.49
C THR A 1 -12.85 1.07 8.78
N VAL A 2 -11.75 1.35 8.06
CA VAL A 2 -10.39 0.72 8.05
C VAL A 2 -10.14 -0.55 8.90
N SER A 3 -10.47 -0.56 10.20
CA SER A 3 -10.57 -1.78 11.03
C SER A 3 -11.34 -2.95 10.37
N ALA A 4 -12.42 -2.67 9.63
CA ALA A 4 -13.19 -3.70 8.91
C ALA A 4 -12.42 -4.36 7.76
N LEU A 5 -11.39 -3.70 7.23
CA LEU A 5 -10.51 -4.25 6.20
C LEU A 5 -9.50 -5.25 6.79
N LYS A 6 -9.09 -5.08 8.06
CA LYS A 6 -8.04 -5.91 8.69
C LYS A 6 -8.28 -7.42 8.57
N PRO A 7 -9.43 -7.99 8.98
CA PRO A 7 -9.63 -9.43 8.91
C PRO A 7 -9.72 -9.94 7.47
N LEU A 8 -10.32 -9.16 6.56
CA LEU A 8 -10.49 -9.54 5.17
C LEU A 8 -9.16 -9.52 4.39
N LEU A 9 -8.32 -8.52 4.68
CA LEU A 9 -6.99 -8.41 4.10
C LEU A 9 -6.03 -9.44 4.69
N ALA A 10 -6.10 -9.76 5.99
CA ALA A 10 -5.26 -10.79 6.59
C ALA A 10 -5.39 -12.14 5.87
N ASP A 11 -6.62 -12.55 5.55
CA ASP A 11 -6.85 -13.82 4.84
C ASP A 11 -6.47 -13.76 3.36
N LEU A 12 -6.88 -12.70 2.65
CA LEU A 12 -6.64 -12.57 1.21
C LEU A 12 -5.17 -12.28 0.87
N LEU A 13 -4.44 -11.59 1.76
CA LEU A 13 -3.07 -11.14 1.53
C LEU A 13 -2.01 -11.98 2.24
N LYS A 14 -2.38 -13.06 2.95
CA LYS A 14 -1.44 -13.89 3.72
C LYS A 14 -0.19 -14.31 2.96
N GLU A 15 -0.33 -14.66 1.67
CA GLU A 15 0.79 -15.11 0.82
C GLU A 15 1.67 -13.95 0.33
N THR A 16 1.17 -12.72 0.40
CA THR A 16 1.91 -11.51 0.02
C THR A 16 2.78 -10.97 1.15
N GLY A 17 2.46 -11.32 2.41
CA GLY A 17 3.08 -10.73 3.60
C GLY A 17 2.51 -9.35 3.99
N ALA A 18 1.66 -8.74 3.18
CA ALA A 18 1.02 -7.45 3.45
C ALA A 18 -0.25 -7.60 4.31
N THR A 19 -0.12 -8.21 5.49
CA THR A 19 -1.26 -8.54 6.37
C THR A 19 -1.53 -7.51 7.47
N GLU A 20 -0.66 -6.52 7.61
CA GLU A 20 -0.74 -5.51 8.66
C GLU A 20 -1.23 -4.17 8.10
N ILE A 21 -1.94 -3.41 8.94
CA ILE A 21 -2.39 -2.05 8.62
C ILE A 21 -2.03 -1.15 9.79
N GLU A 22 -1.28 -0.11 9.47
CA GLU A 22 -0.87 0.95 10.37
C GLU A 22 -1.49 2.29 9.94
N THR A 23 -1.52 3.26 10.85
CA THR A 23 -1.98 4.61 10.57
C THR A 23 -0.80 5.52 10.22
N GLY A 24 -0.91 6.28 9.14
CA GLY A 24 0.16 7.15 8.64
C GLY A 24 0.42 6.90 7.16
N GLY A 25 1.49 7.48 6.62
CA GLY A 25 1.91 7.28 5.24
C GLY A 25 1.09 8.08 4.21
N GLY A 26 0.93 7.52 3.01
CA GLY A 26 0.24 8.13 1.88
C GLY A 26 1.19 8.69 0.82
N GLY A 27 2.47 8.31 0.85
CA GLY A 27 3.45 8.62 -0.17
C GLY A 27 3.64 10.11 -0.48
N ALA A 28 4.57 10.40 -1.39
CA ALA A 28 4.77 11.78 -1.85
C ALA A 28 3.56 12.27 -2.64
N ASP A 29 3.02 11.42 -3.52
CA ASP A 29 2.05 11.84 -4.55
C ASP A 29 0.64 12.08 -4.03
N ILE A 30 0.15 11.27 -3.07
CA ILE A 30 -1.23 11.37 -2.59
C ILE A 30 -1.36 12.08 -1.24
N SER A 31 -0.26 12.34 -0.52
CA SER A 31 -0.30 13.06 0.76
C SER A 31 -1.11 14.38 0.72
N PRO A 32 -1.08 15.22 -0.34
CA PRO A 32 -1.93 16.42 -0.39
C PRO A 32 -3.43 16.10 -0.39
N LEU A 33 -3.85 14.97 -0.98
CA LEU A 33 -5.24 14.53 -0.98
C LEU A 33 -5.66 14.06 0.42
N LEU A 34 -4.80 13.32 1.11
CA LEU A 34 -5.04 12.86 2.48
C LEU A 34 -5.27 14.05 3.41
N THR A 35 -4.46 15.12 3.29
CA THR A 35 -4.65 16.35 4.09
C THR A 35 -5.99 17.04 3.86
N ARG A 36 -6.63 16.79 2.71
CA ARG A 36 -7.95 17.33 2.34
C ARG A 36 -9.09 16.37 2.66
N GLY A 37 -8.81 15.29 3.40
CA GLY A 37 -9.82 14.34 3.85
C GLY A 37 -10.14 13.22 2.86
N VAL A 38 -9.41 13.10 1.75
CA VAL A 38 -9.54 11.97 0.84
C VAL A 38 -8.93 10.72 1.50
N PRO A 39 -9.66 9.59 1.59
CA PRO A 39 -9.08 8.35 2.10
C PRO A 39 -7.95 7.88 1.18
N GLY A 40 -6.84 7.43 1.77
CA GLY A 40 -5.70 6.91 1.02
C GLY A 40 -4.87 5.97 1.87
N GLY A 41 -3.90 5.33 1.22
CA GLY A 41 -2.96 4.40 1.85
C GLY A 41 -1.80 4.09 0.91
N GLU A 42 -0.79 3.43 1.43
CA GLU A 42 0.39 2.98 0.71
C GLU A 42 0.70 1.52 1.06
N LEU A 43 1.43 0.85 0.19
CA LEU A 43 2.06 -0.43 0.51
C LEU A 43 3.45 -0.16 1.07
N THR A 44 3.66 -0.47 2.35
CA THR A 44 4.97 -0.37 3.00
C THR A 44 5.84 -1.56 2.59
N ASN A 45 7.01 -1.27 2.03
CA ASN A 45 7.97 -2.28 1.59
C ASN A 45 9.22 -2.27 2.49
N ASP A 46 9.99 -3.35 2.46
CA ASP A 46 11.34 -3.36 3.04
C ASP A 46 12.25 -2.40 2.26
N MET A 47 12.76 -1.37 2.94
CA MET A 47 13.61 -0.35 2.35
C MET A 47 15.11 -0.59 2.58
N THR A 48 15.53 -1.75 3.10
CA THR A 48 16.93 -2.05 3.47
C THR A 48 17.93 -1.75 2.35
N MET A 49 17.57 -2.09 1.10
CA MET A 49 18.43 -1.87 -0.07
C MET A 49 18.08 -0.60 -0.85
N TYR A 50 16.94 0.02 -0.58
CA TYR A 50 16.40 1.12 -1.39
C TYR A 50 17.40 2.28 -1.51
N TRP A 51 17.89 2.79 -0.37
CA TRP A 51 18.78 3.95 -0.34
C TRP A 51 20.20 3.66 -0.83
N GLN A 52 20.57 2.39 -0.99
CA GLN A 52 21.89 2.03 -1.53
C GLN A 52 21.96 2.24 -3.05
N ILE A 53 20.80 2.14 -3.74
CA ILE A 53 20.73 2.22 -5.20
C ILE A 53 19.89 3.38 -5.71
N HIS A 54 18.98 3.92 -4.88
CA HIS A 54 18.09 5.02 -5.23
C HIS A 54 18.85 6.22 -5.80
N HIS A 55 18.42 6.70 -6.97
CA HIS A 55 19.05 7.80 -7.71
C HIS A 55 20.53 7.56 -8.09
N THR A 56 20.93 6.31 -8.26
CA THR A 56 22.25 5.95 -8.80
C THR A 56 22.11 5.23 -10.15
N PRO A 57 23.18 5.14 -10.97
CA PRO A 57 23.17 4.29 -12.17
C PRO A 57 22.95 2.79 -11.89
N ALA A 58 23.06 2.35 -10.64
CA ALA A 58 22.81 0.96 -10.24
C ALA A 58 21.32 0.63 -10.08
N ASP A 59 20.42 1.62 -10.15
CA ASP A 59 18.97 1.43 -10.16
C ASP A 59 18.52 0.79 -11.49
N THR A 60 18.55 -0.54 -11.50
CA THR A 60 18.46 -1.38 -12.70
C THR A 60 17.65 -2.64 -12.42
N MET A 61 17.12 -3.26 -13.48
CA MET A 61 16.18 -4.39 -13.36
C MET A 61 16.73 -5.61 -12.61
N ASP A 62 18.04 -5.83 -12.63
CA ASP A 62 18.67 -6.96 -11.93
C ASP A 62 18.66 -6.81 -10.39
N LYS A 63 18.28 -5.64 -9.86
CA LYS A 63 18.09 -5.41 -8.42
C LYS A 63 16.68 -5.75 -7.93
N ILE A 64 15.75 -6.00 -8.86
CA ILE A 64 14.37 -6.35 -8.51
C ILE A 64 14.29 -7.83 -8.15
N ASN A 65 13.83 -8.14 -6.94
CA ASN A 65 13.45 -9.51 -6.58
C ASN A 65 12.11 -9.87 -7.24
N PRO A 66 12.05 -10.86 -8.15
CA PRO A 66 10.81 -11.18 -8.86
C PRO A 66 9.69 -11.71 -7.95
N LYS A 67 10.03 -12.28 -6.78
CA LYS A 67 9.04 -12.76 -5.82
C LYS A 67 8.38 -11.59 -5.10
N GLU A 68 9.17 -10.68 -4.54
CA GLU A 68 8.68 -9.48 -3.85
C GLU A 68 7.86 -8.59 -4.80
N PHE A 69 8.31 -8.45 -6.04
CA PHE A 69 7.57 -7.71 -7.07
C PHE A 69 6.17 -8.29 -7.32
N LYS A 70 6.05 -9.62 -7.43
CA LYS A 70 4.74 -10.29 -7.59
C LYS A 70 3.87 -10.15 -6.35
N GLN A 71 4.46 -10.16 -5.15
CA GLN A 71 3.72 -9.93 -3.90
C GLN A 71 3.16 -8.51 -3.85
N CYS A 72 3.93 -7.50 -4.26
CA CYS A 72 3.45 -6.12 -4.38
C CYS A 72 2.27 -6.00 -5.36
N ILE A 73 2.39 -6.63 -6.54
CA ILE A 73 1.30 -6.67 -7.53
C ILE A 73 0.04 -7.28 -6.93
N ALA A 74 0.17 -8.45 -6.28
CA ALA A 74 -0.96 -9.14 -5.68
C ALA A 74 -1.62 -8.30 -4.57
N ALA A 75 -0.81 -7.68 -3.69
CA ALA A 75 -1.31 -6.84 -2.62
C ALA A 75 -2.10 -5.64 -3.13
N LEU A 76 -1.54 -4.89 -4.10
CA LEU A 76 -2.20 -3.73 -4.68
C LEU A 76 -3.47 -4.12 -5.46
N ALA A 77 -3.43 -5.22 -6.22
CA ALA A 77 -4.58 -5.68 -7.01
C ALA A 77 -5.76 -6.10 -6.11
N VAL A 78 -5.49 -6.93 -5.10
CA VAL A 78 -6.51 -7.40 -4.16
C VAL A 78 -7.08 -6.24 -3.34
N LEU A 79 -6.23 -5.37 -2.78
CA LEU A 79 -6.67 -4.22 -2.00
C LEU A 79 -7.56 -3.30 -2.85
N SER A 80 -7.12 -2.99 -4.07
CA SER A 80 -7.85 -2.12 -4.99
C SER A 80 -9.22 -2.71 -5.35
N TYR A 81 -9.27 -4.01 -5.66
CA TYR A 81 -10.52 -4.70 -5.96
C TYR A 81 -11.48 -4.67 -4.76
N VAL A 82 -11.00 -5.02 -3.57
CA VAL A 82 -11.82 -5.03 -2.35
C VAL A 82 -12.38 -3.64 -2.03
N VAL A 83 -11.57 -2.59 -2.17
CA VAL A 83 -12.02 -1.20 -1.92
C VAL A 83 -12.99 -0.71 -3.00
N ALA A 84 -12.87 -1.19 -4.24
CA ALA A 84 -13.82 -0.86 -5.30
C ALA A 84 -15.17 -1.53 -5.11
N GLU A 85 -15.18 -2.79 -4.65
CA GLU A 85 -16.39 -3.63 -4.57
C GLU A 85 -17.07 -3.63 -3.19
N MET A 86 -16.47 -3.00 -2.17
CA MET A 86 -17.10 -2.94 -0.85
C MET A 86 -18.41 -2.14 -0.89
N PRO A 87 -19.47 -2.59 -0.17
CA PRO A 87 -20.77 -1.93 -0.17
C PRO A 87 -20.76 -0.56 0.51
N GLU A 88 -19.82 -0.35 1.44
CA GLU A 88 -19.67 0.90 2.18
C GLU A 88 -18.47 1.68 1.67
N ARG A 89 -18.59 3.00 1.59
CA ARG A 89 -17.46 3.88 1.27
C ARG A 89 -16.49 3.99 2.44
N LEU A 90 -15.20 4.14 2.12
CA LEU A 90 -14.21 4.53 3.12
C LEU A 90 -14.55 5.91 3.72
N PRO A 91 -14.33 6.11 5.03
CA PRO A 91 -14.61 7.40 5.67
C PRO A 91 -13.68 8.49 5.13
N SER A 92 -14.25 9.57 4.62
CA SER A 92 -13.49 10.80 4.38
C SER A 92 -13.23 11.53 5.70
N GLY A 93 -12.04 12.08 5.88
CA GLY A 93 -11.78 13.01 6.97
C GLY A 93 -12.62 14.27 6.77
N LYS A 94 -13.17 14.85 7.85
CA LYS A 94 -13.60 16.26 7.79
C LYS A 94 -12.34 17.07 7.48
N GLY A 95 -12.33 17.83 6.39
CA GLY A 95 -11.25 18.79 6.12
C GLY A 95 -10.96 19.56 7.41
N ARG A 96 -9.68 19.63 7.79
CA ARG A 96 -9.25 20.37 8.98
C ARG A 96 -9.79 21.80 8.96
#